data_AF-A0A6L7KJK9-F1
#
_entry.id   AF-A0A6L7KJK9-F1
#
_cell.length_a   1.000
_cell.length_b   1.000
_cell.length_c   1.000
_cell.angle_alpha   90.00
_cell.angle_beta   90.00
_cell.angle_gamma   90.00
#
_symmetry.space_group_name_H-M   'P 1'
#
loop_
_entity.id
_entity.type
_entity.pdbx_description
1 polymer ?
#
loop_
_entity_poly.entity_id
_entity_poly.type
_entity_poly.pdbx_seq_one_letter_code
_entity_poly.pdbx_strand_id
1 'polypeptide(L)'
;MVDEVTVPAKKVNAAILAGCLVAFLSFGFAATFGIFLSPMSEALGWGRETFSLSVAVQVLSWGIMQPIAGAVADRFGTARVLAFGAVCLGVGFALRGIVTDPTLFILTGILVGAGIGAGSFPIVIGALGKIVSEERRSFILGLGTAAASLGMFMAAPAATTMIGTIGWSSALIVIGASFALILPGLVFIARVATPSATGSSATDFGNALGMAFRDRSYLCLFFGFFVCGFHVAFIQTHLPAYVIDVGMAAWIGGWSLALIGLFNVAGSFLSGWSGQVYSKKWVLSGIYFARAVAITAFMLVPVTEFSILAFSAVMGLLWLSTVPLTMGLVAQTQGLKFLSTLAGLVFLSHQTGSFLGAWLGGRIYDLNQDYTPMWWTAVALGLLATLLHLPIRESPGPLALAEES
;
A
#
# COMPACT_ATOMS: atom_id res chain seq x y z
N MET A 1 -30.16 -26.19 -14.39
CA MET A 1 -30.28 -24.95 -15.17
C MET A 1 -30.47 -23.83 -14.15
N VAL A 2 -29.37 -23.26 -13.67
CA VAL A 2 -29.41 -22.19 -12.65
C VAL A 2 -29.60 -20.89 -13.41
N ASP A 3 -30.66 -20.17 -13.12
CA ASP A 3 -30.94 -18.85 -13.71
C ASP A 3 -29.72 -17.95 -13.52
N GLU A 4 -29.06 -17.63 -14.64
CA GLU A 4 -27.99 -16.66 -14.70
C GLU A 4 -28.65 -15.28 -14.48
N VAL A 5 -28.72 -14.84 -13.23
CA VAL A 5 -29.17 -13.49 -12.87
C VAL A 5 -28.18 -12.51 -13.47
N THR A 6 -28.42 -12.12 -14.72
CA THR A 6 -27.63 -11.15 -15.45
C THR A 6 -27.87 -9.78 -14.84
N VAL A 7 -27.02 -9.41 -13.87
CA VAL A 7 -27.05 -8.07 -13.28
C VAL A 7 -26.81 -7.04 -14.39
N PRO A 8 -27.67 -6.02 -14.56
CA PRO A 8 -27.51 -5.04 -15.63
C PRO A 8 -26.12 -4.40 -15.62
N ALA A 9 -25.47 -4.31 -16.78
CA ALA A 9 -24.11 -3.76 -16.92
C ALA A 9 -23.93 -2.37 -16.28
N LYS A 10 -24.97 -1.53 -16.30
CA LYS A 10 -24.98 -0.22 -15.64
C LYS A 10 -24.78 -0.30 -14.12
N LYS A 11 -25.34 -1.32 -13.45
CA LYS A 11 -25.19 -1.52 -12.00
C LYS A 11 -23.77 -1.98 -11.65
N VAL A 12 -23.19 -2.85 -12.47
CA VAL A 12 -21.81 -3.32 -12.31
C VAL A 12 -20.82 -2.16 -12.48
N ASN A 13 -20.98 -1.33 -13.51
CA ASN A 13 -20.11 -0.16 -13.73
C ASN A 13 -20.21 0.85 -12.58
N ALA A 14 -21.41 1.09 -12.04
CA ALA A 14 -21.59 1.95 -10.88
C ALA A 14 -20.87 1.42 -9.62
N ALA A 15 -20.90 0.11 -9.39
CA ALA A 15 -20.18 -0.53 -8.29
C ALA A 15 -18.65 -0.45 -8.47
N ILE A 16 -18.16 -0.61 -9.70
CA ILE A 16 -16.74 -0.44 -10.02
C ILE A 16 -16.32 1.02 -9.74
N LEU A 17 -17.09 2.00 -10.20
CA LEU A 17 -16.81 3.42 -9.96
C LEU A 17 -16.82 3.76 -8.46
N ALA A 18 -17.79 3.22 -7.70
CA ALA A 18 -17.82 3.36 -6.25
C ALA A 18 -16.59 2.71 -5.58
N GLY A 19 -16.14 1.56 -6.07
CA GLY A 19 -14.90 0.94 -5.62
C GLY A 19 -13.66 1.79 -5.92
N CYS A 20 -13.60 2.39 -7.11
CA CYS A 20 -12.53 3.30 -7.46
C CYS A 20 -12.53 4.54 -6.55
N LEU A 21 -13.71 5.08 -6.20
CA LEU A 21 -13.82 6.18 -5.23
C LEU A 21 -13.32 5.78 -3.84
N VAL A 22 -13.66 4.57 -3.37
CA VAL A 22 -13.14 4.01 -2.12
C VAL A 22 -11.61 3.98 -2.16
N ALA A 23 -11.03 3.41 -3.22
CA ALA A 23 -9.59 3.29 -3.37
C ALA A 23 -8.90 4.66 -3.45
N PHE A 24 -9.47 5.58 -4.23
CA PHE A 24 -9.00 6.96 -4.40
C PHE A 24 -8.91 7.69 -3.07
N LEU A 25 -9.98 7.70 -2.28
CA LEU A 25 -10.01 8.42 -1.00
C LEU A 25 -9.18 7.70 0.07
N SER A 26 -9.43 6.40 0.26
CA SER A 26 -8.82 5.61 1.34
C SER A 26 -7.30 5.56 1.24
N PHE A 27 -6.78 5.25 0.05
CA PHE A 27 -5.34 5.21 -0.16
C PHE A 27 -4.75 6.60 -0.36
N GLY A 28 -5.42 7.51 -1.08
CA GLY A 28 -4.85 8.80 -1.46
C GLY A 28 -4.39 9.66 -0.29
N PHE A 29 -5.27 9.93 0.66
CA PHE A 29 -4.93 10.73 1.85
C PHE A 29 -4.05 9.97 2.84
N ALA A 30 -4.25 8.66 2.99
CA ALA A 30 -3.38 7.83 3.83
C ALA A 30 -1.93 7.80 3.34
N ALA A 31 -1.73 7.70 2.03
CA ALA A 31 -0.42 7.70 1.39
C ALA A 31 0.27 9.07 1.42
N THR A 32 -0.51 10.13 1.66
CA THR A 32 -0.04 11.52 1.66
C THR A 32 0.31 12.04 3.06
N PHE A 33 0.00 11.29 4.11
CA PHE A 33 0.05 11.79 5.49
C PHE A 33 1.43 12.31 5.91
N GLY A 34 2.54 11.84 5.31
CA GLY A 34 3.90 12.34 5.57
C GLY A 34 4.09 13.85 5.41
N ILE A 35 3.25 14.54 4.63
CA ILE A 35 3.29 16.02 4.47
C ILE A 35 2.99 16.73 5.81
N PHE A 36 2.24 16.09 6.71
CA PHE A 36 1.89 16.66 8.00
C PHE A 36 3.01 16.54 9.04
N LEU A 37 4.09 15.80 8.75
CA LEU A 37 5.14 15.49 9.71
C LEU A 37 5.78 16.76 10.29
N SER A 38 6.36 17.61 9.45
CA SER A 38 7.03 18.83 9.89
C SER A 38 6.08 19.80 10.62
N PRO A 39 4.94 20.22 10.05
CA PRO A 39 4.07 21.19 10.73
C PRO A 39 3.48 20.69 12.05
N MET A 40 3.23 19.39 12.19
CA MET A 40 2.77 18.82 13.46
C MET A 40 3.89 18.73 14.50
N SER A 41 5.09 18.30 14.08
CA SER A 41 6.25 18.18 14.98
C SER A 41 6.63 19.54 15.56
N GLU A 42 6.66 20.58 14.72
CA GLU A 42 6.93 21.95 15.14
C GLU A 42 5.85 22.51 16.07
N ALA A 43 4.57 22.35 15.73
CA ALA A 43 3.47 22.92 16.49
C ALA A 43 3.25 22.25 17.86
N LEU A 44 3.53 20.95 17.96
CA LEU A 44 3.28 20.15 19.17
C LEU A 44 4.55 19.90 20.00
N GLY A 45 5.71 20.36 19.52
CA GLY A 45 7.00 20.12 20.17
C GLY A 45 7.39 18.63 20.20
N TRP A 46 6.90 17.85 19.25
CA TRP A 46 7.21 16.43 19.14
C TRP A 46 8.47 16.21 18.31
N GLY A 47 9.22 15.16 18.65
CA GLY A 47 10.16 14.56 17.71
C GLY A 47 9.45 13.89 16.54
N ARG A 48 10.17 13.66 15.45
CA ARG A 48 9.66 12.97 14.26
C ARG A 48 9.29 11.53 14.55
N GLU A 49 9.90 10.93 15.56
CA GLU A 49 9.58 9.57 16.02
C GLU A 49 8.12 9.41 16.41
N THR A 50 7.54 10.36 17.16
CA THR A 50 6.12 10.29 17.57
C THR A 50 5.21 10.24 16.35
N PHE A 51 5.47 11.12 15.38
CA PHE A 51 4.72 11.17 14.14
C PHE A 51 4.86 9.85 13.35
N SER A 52 6.10 9.44 13.10
CA SER A 52 6.39 8.32 12.23
C SER A 52 6.03 6.98 12.85
N LEU A 53 6.02 6.86 14.19
CA LEU A 53 5.53 5.68 14.90
C LEU A 53 4.00 5.52 14.74
N SER A 54 3.22 6.61 14.71
CA SER A 54 1.79 6.54 14.35
C SER A 54 1.59 5.99 12.93
N VAL A 55 2.44 6.41 11.98
CA VAL A 55 2.43 5.89 10.61
C VAL A 55 2.86 4.42 10.55
N ALA A 56 3.87 4.05 11.33
CA ALA A 56 4.34 2.68 11.44
C ALA A 56 3.24 1.75 11.97
N VAL A 57 2.56 2.15 13.05
CA VAL A 57 1.40 1.43 13.60
C VAL A 57 0.26 1.35 12.58
N GLN A 58 0.03 2.42 11.79
CA GLN A 58 -0.95 2.43 10.71
C GLN A 58 -0.68 1.37 9.64
N VAL A 59 0.55 1.30 9.11
CA VAL A 59 0.86 0.33 8.04
C VAL A 59 0.84 -1.11 8.54
N LEU A 60 1.27 -1.36 9.79
CA LEU A 60 1.18 -2.68 10.40
C LEU A 60 -0.27 -3.10 10.64
N SER A 61 -1.08 -2.20 11.22
CA SER A 61 -2.51 -2.43 11.42
C SER A 61 -3.25 -2.64 10.09
N TRP A 62 -2.84 -1.97 9.01
CA TRP A 62 -3.36 -2.22 7.67
C TRP A 62 -3.05 -3.66 7.21
N GLY A 63 -1.80 -4.11 7.36
CA GLY A 63 -1.38 -5.48 7.01
C GLY A 63 -2.19 -6.57 7.71
N ILE A 64 -2.46 -6.37 9.00
CA ILE A 64 -3.23 -7.31 9.82
C ILE A 64 -4.73 -7.24 9.47
N MET A 65 -5.27 -6.02 9.28
CA MET A 65 -6.71 -5.85 9.10
C MET A 65 -7.19 -6.31 7.73
N GLN A 66 -6.37 -6.22 6.68
CA GLN A 66 -6.80 -6.57 5.33
C GLN A 66 -7.33 -8.02 5.18
N PRO A 67 -6.63 -9.08 5.62
CA PRO A 67 -7.17 -10.45 5.55
C PRO A 67 -8.41 -10.64 6.44
N ILE A 68 -8.43 -10.03 7.62
CA ILE A 68 -9.58 -10.08 8.53
C ILE A 68 -10.80 -9.44 7.88
N ALA A 69 -10.62 -8.27 7.25
CA ALA A 69 -11.69 -7.54 6.57
C ALA A 69 -12.24 -8.32 5.38
N GLY A 70 -11.40 -9.04 4.63
CA GLY A 70 -11.85 -9.97 3.59
C GLY A 70 -12.77 -11.06 4.16
N ALA A 71 -12.32 -11.79 5.17
CA ALA A 71 -13.11 -12.85 5.81
C ALA A 71 -14.43 -12.34 6.43
N VAL A 72 -14.39 -11.17 7.04
CA VAL A 72 -15.59 -10.50 7.59
C VAL A 72 -16.51 -10.05 6.46
N ALA A 73 -15.99 -9.57 5.33
CA ALA A 73 -16.79 -9.16 4.18
C ALA A 73 -17.53 -10.35 3.55
N ASP A 74 -16.88 -11.51 3.47
CA ASP A 74 -17.50 -12.74 2.95
C ASP A 74 -18.66 -13.21 3.84
N ARG A 75 -18.57 -13.03 5.16
CA ARG A 75 -19.59 -13.46 6.13
C ARG A 75 -20.69 -12.44 6.39
N PHE A 76 -20.34 -11.16 6.52
CA PHE A 76 -21.23 -10.10 7.00
C PHE A 76 -21.63 -9.09 5.90
N GLY A 77 -21.02 -9.19 4.72
CA GLY A 77 -21.30 -8.38 3.54
C GLY A 77 -20.28 -7.26 3.31
N THR A 78 -19.79 -7.16 2.08
CA THR A 78 -18.79 -6.19 1.62
C THR A 78 -19.12 -4.74 1.99
N ALA A 79 -20.35 -4.28 1.72
CA ALA A 79 -20.71 -2.89 1.94
C ALA A 79 -20.61 -2.45 3.41
N ARG A 80 -20.88 -3.36 4.36
CA ARG A 80 -20.75 -3.06 5.80
C ARG A 80 -19.29 -2.92 6.21
N VAL A 81 -18.42 -3.77 5.68
CA VAL A 81 -16.98 -3.70 5.94
C VAL A 81 -16.37 -2.42 5.34
N LEU A 82 -16.76 -2.06 4.12
CA LEU A 82 -16.33 -0.80 3.50
C LEU A 82 -16.84 0.42 4.29
N ALA A 83 -18.06 0.36 4.83
CA ALA A 83 -18.60 1.43 5.69
C ALA A 83 -17.81 1.57 6.99
N PHE A 84 -17.48 0.44 7.63
CA PHE A 84 -16.59 0.42 8.79
C PHE A 84 -15.24 1.05 8.45
N GLY A 85 -14.65 0.69 7.30
CA GLY A 85 -13.40 1.27 6.83
C GLY A 85 -13.46 2.79 6.68
N ALA A 86 -14.51 3.30 6.04
CA ALA A 86 -14.72 4.73 5.85
C ALA A 86 -14.90 5.48 7.19
N VAL A 87 -15.64 4.91 8.14
CA VAL A 87 -15.82 5.49 9.48
C VAL A 87 -14.50 5.51 10.25
N CYS A 88 -13.74 4.40 10.24
CA CYS A 88 -12.44 4.34 10.88
C CYS A 88 -11.45 5.36 10.29
N LEU A 89 -11.42 5.52 8.97
CA LEU A 89 -10.61 6.55 8.31
C LEU A 89 -11.05 7.96 8.72
N GLY A 90 -12.35 8.25 8.66
CA GLY A 90 -12.90 9.55 9.01
C GLY A 90 -12.60 9.96 10.45
N VAL A 91 -12.91 9.06 11.39
CA VAL A 91 -12.64 9.28 12.81
C VAL A 91 -11.14 9.32 13.08
N GLY A 92 -10.34 8.43 12.49
CA GLY A 92 -8.90 8.38 12.70
C GLY A 92 -8.19 9.64 12.24
N PHE A 93 -8.53 10.17 11.06
CA PHE A 93 -7.99 11.45 10.58
C PHE A 93 -8.50 12.64 11.40
N ALA A 94 -9.78 12.67 11.78
CA ALA A 94 -10.30 13.73 12.64
C ALA A 94 -9.61 13.75 14.01
N LEU A 95 -9.39 12.57 14.62
CA LEU A 95 -8.65 12.44 15.88
C LEU A 95 -7.22 12.96 15.75
N ARG A 96 -6.52 12.66 14.65
CA ARG A 96 -5.17 13.20 14.39
C ARG A 96 -5.13 14.72 14.31
N GLY A 97 -6.23 15.37 13.94
CA GLY A 97 -6.35 16.83 13.94
C GLY A 97 -6.57 17.46 15.32
N ILE A 98 -6.97 16.68 16.32
CA ILE A 98 -7.43 17.21 17.63
C ILE A 98 -6.58 16.68 18.80
N VAL A 99 -6.07 15.46 18.70
CA VAL A 99 -5.30 14.80 19.76
C VAL A 99 -3.89 15.38 19.84
N THR A 100 -3.54 15.86 21.03
CA THR A 100 -2.21 16.42 21.35
C THR A 100 -1.41 15.55 22.33
N ASP A 101 -1.99 14.47 22.84
CA ASP A 101 -1.24 13.46 23.61
C ASP A 101 -0.46 12.54 22.65
N PRO A 102 0.86 12.38 22.80
CA PRO A 102 1.69 11.56 21.91
C PRO A 102 1.22 10.10 21.81
N THR A 103 0.83 9.52 22.94
CA THR A 103 0.46 8.10 23.02
C THR A 103 -0.86 7.87 22.29
N LEU A 104 -1.87 8.70 22.57
CA LEU A 104 -3.15 8.64 21.88
C LEU A 104 -2.99 8.91 20.38
N PHE A 105 -2.11 9.84 19.99
CA PHE A 105 -1.80 10.10 18.58
C PHE A 105 -1.20 8.87 17.88
N ILE A 106 -0.25 8.17 18.52
CA ILE A 106 0.30 6.92 17.99
C ILE A 106 -0.80 5.87 17.81
N LEU A 107 -1.69 5.72 18.79
CA LEU A 107 -2.79 4.77 18.75
C LEU A 107 -3.83 5.07 17.66
N THR A 108 -3.94 6.32 17.19
CA THR A 108 -4.77 6.62 15.99
C THR A 108 -4.32 5.84 14.76
N GLY A 109 -3.05 5.44 14.69
CA GLY A 109 -2.52 4.57 13.65
C GLY A 109 -3.30 3.28 13.52
N ILE A 110 -3.72 2.65 14.62
CA ILE A 110 -4.52 1.41 14.60
C ILE A 110 -5.84 1.66 13.87
N LEU A 111 -6.53 2.75 14.21
CA LEU A 111 -7.82 3.07 13.63
C LEU A 111 -7.71 3.39 12.14
N VAL A 112 -6.73 4.21 11.75
CA VAL A 112 -6.49 4.55 10.34
C VAL A 112 -6.07 3.31 9.55
N GLY A 113 -5.15 2.51 10.08
CA GLY A 113 -4.69 1.27 9.44
C GLY A 113 -5.81 0.25 9.24
N ALA A 114 -6.66 0.06 10.27
CA ALA A 114 -7.85 -0.76 10.15
C ALA A 114 -8.80 -0.23 9.08
N GLY A 115 -8.96 1.10 9.02
CA GLY A 115 -9.73 1.79 8.00
C GLY A 115 -9.24 1.52 6.57
N ILE A 116 -7.93 1.60 6.32
CA ILE A 116 -7.31 1.30 5.02
C ILE A 116 -7.50 -0.17 4.64
N GLY A 117 -7.29 -1.09 5.59
CA GLY A 117 -7.46 -2.53 5.35
C GLY A 117 -8.89 -2.89 4.96
N ALA A 118 -9.87 -2.35 5.69
CA ALA A 118 -11.29 -2.57 5.46
C ALA A 118 -11.82 -1.79 4.23
N GLY A 119 -11.26 -0.63 3.92
CA GLY A 119 -11.59 0.21 2.76
C GLY A 119 -10.74 -0.08 1.53
N SER A 120 -10.36 -1.34 1.30
CA SER A 120 -9.44 -1.72 0.22
C SER A 120 -10.15 -2.22 -1.04
N PHE A 121 -9.60 -1.92 -2.21
CA PHE A 121 -10.16 -2.34 -3.50
C PHE A 121 -10.28 -3.87 -3.69
N PRO A 122 -9.37 -4.72 -3.16
CA PRO A 122 -9.56 -6.17 -3.20
C PRO A 122 -10.88 -6.64 -2.59
N ILE A 123 -11.38 -5.98 -1.54
CA ILE A 123 -12.70 -6.29 -0.94
C ILE A 123 -13.82 -6.02 -1.95
N VAL A 124 -13.72 -4.95 -2.74
CA VAL A 124 -14.68 -4.62 -3.79
C VAL A 124 -14.67 -5.67 -4.90
N ILE A 125 -13.49 -6.14 -5.34
CA ILE A 125 -13.40 -7.21 -6.34
C ILE A 125 -14.01 -8.50 -5.84
N GLY A 126 -13.77 -8.87 -4.58
CA GLY A 126 -14.41 -10.05 -3.97
C GLY A 126 -15.93 -10.00 -4.10
N ALA A 127 -16.53 -8.83 -3.88
CA ALA A 127 -17.98 -8.62 -4.03
C ALA A 127 -18.49 -8.82 -5.48
N LEU A 128 -17.65 -8.49 -6.47
CA LEU A 128 -17.95 -8.58 -7.90
C LEU A 128 -17.67 -9.97 -8.50
N GLY A 129 -17.08 -10.88 -7.72
CA GLY A 129 -16.50 -12.13 -8.20
C GLY A 129 -17.46 -12.99 -9.04
N LYS A 130 -18.74 -13.13 -8.66
CA LYS A 130 -19.69 -13.98 -9.41
C LYS A 130 -20.32 -13.31 -10.63
N ILE A 131 -20.18 -11.99 -10.78
CA ILE A 131 -20.88 -11.20 -11.82
C ILE A 131 -19.90 -10.76 -12.92
N VAL A 132 -18.62 -10.64 -12.59
CA VAL A 132 -17.58 -10.25 -13.53
C VAL A 132 -16.80 -11.49 -13.97
N SER A 133 -16.70 -11.68 -15.28
CA SER A 133 -15.88 -12.73 -15.89
C SER A 133 -14.43 -12.65 -15.43
N GLU A 134 -13.77 -13.80 -15.35
CA GLU A 134 -12.39 -13.89 -14.84
C GLU A 134 -11.42 -13.01 -15.64
N GLU A 135 -11.60 -12.95 -16.96
CA GLU A 135 -10.84 -12.08 -17.88
C GLU A 135 -10.97 -10.59 -17.53
N ARG A 136 -12.13 -10.14 -17.06
CA ARG A 136 -12.37 -8.72 -16.72
C ARG A 136 -11.91 -8.37 -15.29
N ARG A 137 -11.72 -9.34 -14.39
CA ARG A 137 -11.29 -9.08 -13.00
C ARG A 137 -9.92 -8.40 -12.94
N SER A 138 -8.97 -8.83 -13.77
CA SER A 138 -7.64 -8.24 -13.85
C SER A 138 -7.67 -6.78 -14.31
N PHE A 139 -8.51 -6.45 -15.30
CA PHE A 139 -8.69 -5.08 -15.76
C PHE A 139 -9.31 -4.18 -14.68
N ILE A 140 -10.33 -4.66 -13.97
CA ILE A 140 -10.96 -3.92 -12.87
C ILE A 140 -9.97 -3.69 -11.73
N LEU A 141 -9.14 -4.69 -11.39
CA LEU A 141 -8.07 -4.54 -10.39
C LEU A 141 -7.08 -3.43 -10.79
N GLY A 142 -6.74 -3.38 -12.08
CA GLY A 142 -5.96 -2.30 -12.66
C GLY A 142 -6.62 -0.93 -12.47
N LEU A 143 -7.92 -0.80 -12.75
CA LEU A 143 -8.67 0.45 -12.53
C LEU A 143 -8.65 0.90 -11.07
N GLY A 144 -8.86 -0.01 -10.12
CA GLY A 144 -8.80 0.30 -8.70
C GLY A 144 -7.42 0.76 -8.24
N THR A 145 -6.36 0.11 -8.75
CA THR A 145 -4.97 0.48 -8.47
C THR A 145 -4.62 1.85 -9.06
N ALA A 146 -5.09 2.12 -10.28
CA ALA A 146 -4.96 3.43 -10.91
C ALA A 146 -5.72 4.52 -10.14
N ALA A 147 -6.93 4.22 -9.66
CA ALA A 147 -7.72 5.14 -8.84
C ALA A 147 -7.03 5.47 -7.50
N ALA A 148 -6.46 4.47 -6.81
CA ALA A 148 -5.66 4.69 -5.59
C ALA A 148 -4.45 5.61 -5.86
N SER A 149 -3.74 5.36 -6.96
CA SER A 149 -2.56 6.12 -7.38
C SER A 149 -2.91 7.57 -7.76
N LEU A 150 -4.02 7.76 -8.49
CA LEU A 150 -4.56 9.08 -8.80
C LEU A 150 -5.03 9.80 -7.54
N GLY A 151 -5.57 9.06 -6.57
CA GLY A 151 -5.89 9.57 -5.23
C GLY A 151 -4.68 10.16 -4.55
N MET A 152 -3.54 9.45 -4.54
CA MET A 152 -2.28 9.96 -4.00
C MET A 152 -1.77 11.19 -4.77
N PHE A 153 -1.84 11.16 -6.10
CA PHE A 153 -1.47 12.30 -6.96
C PHE A 153 -2.24 13.57 -6.60
N MET A 154 -3.56 13.47 -6.42
CA MET A 154 -4.40 14.63 -6.10
C MET A 154 -4.36 15.02 -4.62
N ALA A 155 -4.29 14.05 -3.72
CA ALA A 155 -4.32 14.28 -2.28
C ALA A 155 -3.08 15.05 -1.80
N ALA A 156 -1.90 14.83 -2.38
CA ALA A 156 -0.66 15.46 -1.92
C ALA A 156 -0.61 16.98 -2.11
N PRO A 157 -0.87 17.54 -3.30
CA PRO A 157 -0.97 18.99 -3.47
C PRO A 157 -2.18 19.59 -2.74
N ALA A 158 -3.30 18.86 -2.65
CA ALA A 158 -4.47 19.30 -1.91
C ALA A 158 -4.17 19.45 -0.41
N ALA A 159 -3.56 18.44 0.22
CA ALA A 159 -3.16 18.48 1.63
C ALA A 159 -2.16 19.61 1.90
N THR A 160 -1.17 19.78 1.02
CA THR A 160 -0.19 20.89 1.13
C THR A 160 -0.88 22.25 1.10
N THR A 161 -1.79 22.46 0.15
CA THR A 161 -2.58 23.70 0.02
C THR A 161 -3.48 23.93 1.23
N MET A 162 -4.13 22.89 1.74
CA MET A 162 -4.96 22.97 2.94
C MET A 162 -4.14 23.34 4.17
N ILE A 163 -2.96 22.74 4.37
CA ILE A 163 -2.06 23.10 5.47
C ILE A 163 -1.68 24.59 5.39
N GLY A 164 -1.34 25.09 4.20
CA GLY A 164 -0.96 26.50 4.01
C GLY A 164 -2.11 27.51 4.16
N THR A 165 -3.38 27.09 4.00
CA THR A 165 -4.53 28.00 4.01
C THR A 165 -5.37 27.93 5.28
N ILE A 166 -5.60 26.72 5.81
CA ILE A 166 -6.49 26.47 6.97
C ILE A 166 -5.77 25.80 8.15
N GLY A 167 -4.46 25.53 8.01
CA GLY A 167 -3.64 24.87 9.02
C GLY A 167 -3.78 23.34 9.02
N TRP A 168 -2.82 22.67 9.64
CA TRP A 168 -2.73 21.20 9.63
C TRP A 168 -3.90 20.52 10.36
N SER A 169 -4.34 21.09 11.50
CA SER A 169 -5.42 20.53 12.33
C SER A 169 -6.75 20.53 11.57
N SER A 170 -7.17 21.69 11.07
CA SER A 170 -8.39 21.83 10.25
C SER A 170 -8.32 20.99 8.98
N ALA A 171 -7.14 20.92 8.34
CA ALA A 171 -6.96 20.11 7.15
C ALA A 171 -7.25 18.61 7.42
N LEU A 172 -6.78 18.07 8.54
CA LEU A 172 -7.04 16.68 8.92
C LEU A 172 -8.52 16.42 9.24
N ILE A 173 -9.22 17.39 9.83
CA ILE A 173 -10.67 17.29 10.07
C ILE A 173 -11.44 17.27 8.73
N VAL A 174 -11.08 18.13 7.78
CA VAL A 174 -11.69 18.17 6.44
C VAL A 174 -11.41 16.87 5.68
N ILE A 175 -10.19 16.36 5.74
CA ILE A 175 -9.83 15.05 5.17
C ILE A 175 -10.66 13.95 5.83
N GLY A 176 -10.78 13.96 7.16
CA GLY A 176 -11.63 13.04 7.92
C GLY A 176 -13.09 13.05 7.44
N ALA A 177 -13.66 14.24 7.27
CA ALA A 177 -15.02 14.40 6.76
C ALA A 177 -15.17 13.91 5.31
N SER A 178 -14.13 14.02 4.48
CA SER A 178 -14.17 13.59 3.08
C SER A 178 -14.42 12.08 2.92
N PHE A 179 -14.02 11.25 3.89
CA PHE A 179 -14.29 9.81 3.86
C PHE A 179 -15.79 9.48 3.95
N ALA A 180 -16.63 10.39 4.45
CA ALA A 180 -18.08 10.21 4.42
C ALA A 180 -18.64 10.14 2.99
N LEU A 181 -17.94 10.71 2.00
CA LEU A 181 -18.30 10.63 0.58
C LEU A 181 -18.25 9.19 0.02
N ILE A 182 -17.58 8.26 0.72
CA ILE A 182 -17.57 6.84 0.39
C ILE A 182 -18.95 6.22 0.64
N LEU A 183 -19.65 6.62 1.71
CA LEU A 183 -20.85 5.93 2.22
C LEU A 183 -22.00 5.84 1.20
N PRO A 184 -22.35 6.91 0.44
CA PRO A 184 -23.38 6.82 -0.59
C PRO A 184 -23.03 5.81 -1.70
N GLY A 185 -21.74 5.71 -2.05
CA GLY A 185 -21.23 4.79 -3.07
C GLY A 185 -21.43 3.32 -2.71
N LEU A 186 -21.47 3.00 -1.41
CA LEU A 186 -21.61 1.63 -0.93
C LEU A 186 -22.95 1.00 -1.28
N VAL A 187 -23.99 1.79 -1.54
CA VAL A 187 -25.29 1.29 -2.01
C VAL A 187 -25.14 0.57 -3.36
N PHE A 188 -24.28 1.06 -4.24
CA PHE A 188 -24.05 0.43 -5.54
C PHE A 188 -23.29 -0.89 -5.41
N ILE A 189 -22.34 -0.96 -4.48
CA ILE A 189 -21.59 -2.19 -4.17
C ILE A 189 -22.50 -3.22 -3.50
N ALA A 190 -23.32 -2.80 -2.53
CA ALA A 190 -24.25 -3.68 -1.82
C ALA A 190 -25.24 -4.39 -2.76
N ARG A 191 -25.66 -3.71 -3.84
CA ARG A 191 -26.62 -4.24 -4.81
C ARG A 191 -26.07 -5.32 -5.73
N VAL A 192 -24.74 -5.47 -5.79
CA VAL A 192 -24.07 -6.45 -6.65
C VAL A 192 -23.23 -7.43 -5.84
N ALA A 193 -23.02 -7.19 -4.55
CA ALA A 193 -22.22 -8.06 -3.70
C ALA A 193 -22.86 -9.45 -3.60
N THR A 194 -22.09 -10.47 -3.97
CA THR A 194 -22.48 -11.86 -3.73
C THR A 194 -21.48 -12.50 -2.77
N PRO A 195 -21.93 -13.12 -1.66
CA PRO A 195 -21.04 -13.84 -0.77
C PRO A 195 -20.37 -15.02 -1.51
N SER A 196 -19.05 -15.08 -1.49
CA SER A 196 -18.28 -16.25 -1.91
C SER A 196 -17.66 -16.88 -0.66
N ALA A 197 -18.34 -17.87 -0.09
CA ALA A 197 -17.74 -18.70 0.93
C ALA A 197 -17.03 -19.88 0.26
N THR A 198 -15.72 -19.97 0.39
CA THR A 198 -14.97 -21.21 0.15
C THR A 198 -14.38 -21.68 1.49
N GLY A 199 -14.95 -22.76 2.03
CA GLY A 199 -14.44 -23.38 3.27
C GLY A 199 -13.29 -24.32 2.95
N SER A 200 -12.07 -23.99 3.39
CA SER A 200 -10.95 -24.93 3.44
C SER A 200 -10.76 -25.48 4.85
N SER A 201 -10.28 -26.73 4.98
CA SER A 201 -10.06 -27.39 6.27
C SER A 201 -8.86 -26.81 7.02
N ALA A 202 -8.92 -26.77 8.36
CA ALA A 202 -7.83 -26.24 9.20
C ALA A 202 -6.55 -27.09 9.20
N THR A 203 -6.66 -28.39 8.91
CA THR A 203 -5.53 -29.34 8.93
C THR A 203 -4.67 -29.19 7.66
N ASP A 204 -5.31 -28.93 6.51
CA ASP A 204 -4.59 -28.66 5.25
C ASP A 204 -3.82 -27.33 5.31
N PHE A 205 -4.34 -26.37 6.08
CA PHE A 205 -3.76 -25.03 6.22
C PHE A 205 -2.38 -25.04 6.90
N GLY A 206 -2.24 -25.77 8.01
CA GLY A 206 -0.98 -25.85 8.76
C GLY A 206 0.13 -26.53 7.95
N ASN A 207 -0.21 -27.60 7.24
CA ASN A 207 0.72 -28.30 6.35
C ASN A 207 1.16 -27.42 5.18
N ALA A 208 0.24 -26.72 4.53
CA ALA A 208 0.55 -25.80 3.44
C ALA A 208 1.52 -24.69 3.88
N LEU A 209 1.28 -24.12 5.07
CA LEU A 209 2.16 -23.11 5.64
C LEU A 209 3.57 -23.67 5.90
N GLY A 210 3.65 -24.85 6.52
CA GLY A 210 4.93 -25.52 6.79
C GLY A 210 5.70 -25.89 5.53
N MET A 211 5.02 -26.20 4.42
CA MET A 211 5.65 -26.46 3.13
C MET A 211 6.17 -25.16 2.49
N ALA A 212 5.36 -24.10 2.47
CA ALA A 212 5.75 -22.80 1.90
C ALA A 212 6.97 -22.20 2.62
N PHE A 213 6.99 -22.20 3.96
CA PHE A 213 8.15 -21.66 4.72
C PHE A 213 9.41 -22.53 4.68
N ARG A 214 9.33 -23.75 4.13
CA ARG A 214 10.51 -24.57 3.80
C ARG A 214 10.98 -24.37 2.37
N ASP A 215 10.17 -23.77 1.50
CA ASP A 215 10.55 -23.41 0.15
C ASP A 215 11.40 -22.14 0.14
N ARG A 216 12.63 -22.28 -0.35
CA ARG A 216 13.59 -21.18 -0.50
C ARG A 216 13.04 -20.07 -1.39
N SER A 217 12.31 -20.38 -2.47
CA SER A 217 11.74 -19.37 -3.36
C SER A 217 10.70 -18.51 -2.62
N TYR A 218 9.87 -19.13 -1.79
CA TYR A 218 8.89 -18.41 -0.97
C TYR A 218 9.58 -17.51 0.08
N LEU A 219 10.60 -18.02 0.78
CA LEU A 219 11.37 -17.22 1.73
C LEU A 219 12.06 -16.02 1.05
N CYS A 220 12.62 -16.21 -0.16
CA CYS A 220 13.19 -15.12 -0.95
C CYS A 220 12.15 -14.03 -1.27
N LEU A 221 10.92 -14.41 -1.65
CA LEU A 221 9.83 -13.46 -1.89
C LEU A 221 9.37 -12.77 -0.59
N PHE A 222 9.28 -13.53 0.50
CA PHE A 222 8.87 -13.03 1.82
C PHE A 222 9.83 -11.95 2.33
N PHE A 223 11.13 -12.23 2.37
CA PHE A 223 12.15 -11.26 2.81
C PHE A 223 12.47 -10.20 1.76
N GLY A 224 12.31 -10.52 0.47
CA GLY A 224 12.43 -9.56 -0.60
C GLY A 224 11.39 -8.45 -0.50
N PHE A 225 10.13 -8.81 -0.29
CA PHE A 225 9.03 -7.86 -0.24
C PHE A 225 9.01 -6.99 1.03
N PHE A 226 9.64 -7.45 2.12
CA PHE A 226 9.96 -6.62 3.29
C PHE A 226 10.74 -5.35 2.90
N VAL A 227 11.75 -5.48 2.03
CA VAL A 227 12.58 -4.34 1.60
C VAL A 227 11.73 -3.32 0.83
N CYS A 228 10.78 -3.80 0.03
CA CYS A 228 9.87 -2.90 -0.67
C CYS A 228 9.06 -2.04 0.31
N GLY A 229 8.52 -2.65 1.36
CA GLY A 229 7.79 -1.93 2.40
C GLY A 229 8.65 -0.90 3.12
N PHE A 230 9.89 -1.27 3.47
CA PHE A 230 10.84 -0.36 4.08
C PHE A 230 11.08 0.89 3.23
N HIS A 231 11.40 0.73 1.93
CA HIS A 231 11.63 1.85 1.01
C HIS A 231 10.40 2.74 0.88
N VAL A 232 9.24 2.13 0.61
CA VAL A 232 8.00 2.85 0.35
C VAL A 232 7.60 3.67 1.58
N ALA A 233 7.57 3.06 2.77
CA ALA A 233 7.14 3.76 3.98
C ALA A 233 8.14 4.82 4.44
N PHE A 234 9.44 4.55 4.34
CA PHE A 234 10.48 5.54 4.65
C PHE A 234 10.33 6.78 3.76
N ILE A 235 10.33 6.60 2.44
CA ILE A 235 10.23 7.71 1.48
C ILE A 235 8.89 8.44 1.64
N GLN A 236 7.78 7.71 1.73
CA GLN A 236 6.45 8.30 1.85
C GLN A 236 6.31 9.16 3.11
N THR A 237 6.89 8.72 4.23
CA THR A 237 6.76 9.39 5.52
C THR A 237 7.71 10.57 5.65
N HIS A 238 8.95 10.42 5.15
CA HIS A 238 10.04 11.35 5.47
C HIS A 238 10.50 12.22 4.30
N LEU A 239 10.22 11.89 3.05
CA LEU A 239 10.66 12.71 1.91
C LEU A 239 10.11 14.15 1.98
N PRO A 240 8.83 14.41 2.30
CA PRO A 240 8.35 15.79 2.42
C PRO A 240 9.09 16.61 3.49
N ALA A 241 9.39 15.98 4.62
CA ALA A 241 10.14 16.62 5.71
C ALA A 241 11.60 16.86 5.33
N TYR A 242 12.25 15.88 4.69
CA TYR A 242 13.60 16.02 4.15
C TYR A 242 13.71 17.19 3.16
N VAL A 243 12.72 17.38 2.28
CA VAL A 243 12.68 18.52 1.35
C VAL A 243 12.69 19.85 2.10
N ILE A 244 11.95 19.96 3.21
CA ILE A 244 11.95 21.16 4.05
C ILE A 244 13.30 21.35 4.75
N ASP A 245 13.91 20.27 5.25
CA ASP A 245 15.19 20.31 5.97
C ASP A 245 16.35 20.84 5.12
N VAL A 246 16.35 20.51 3.84
CA VAL A 246 17.34 21.01 2.87
C VAL A 246 17.03 22.42 2.38
N GLY A 247 16.06 23.10 3.01
CA GLY A 247 15.72 24.51 2.76
C GLY A 247 14.79 24.74 1.57
N MET A 248 14.12 23.70 1.05
CA MET A 248 13.18 23.83 -0.06
C MET A 248 11.73 24.07 0.41
N ALA A 249 10.93 24.60 -0.51
CA ALA A 249 9.54 24.91 -0.23
C ALA A 249 8.67 23.64 -0.07
N ALA A 250 7.72 23.67 0.87
CA ALA A 250 6.85 22.53 1.20
C ALA A 250 6.06 21.96 0.00
N TRP A 251 5.74 22.78 -1.00
CA TRP A 251 5.04 22.33 -2.20
C TRP A 251 5.88 21.33 -3.01
N ILE A 252 7.21 21.39 -2.97
CA ILE A 252 8.08 20.40 -3.62
C ILE A 252 7.90 19.03 -2.97
N GLY A 253 7.76 18.97 -1.64
CA GLY A 253 7.44 17.73 -0.91
C GLY A 253 6.07 17.16 -1.30
N GLY A 254 5.06 18.03 -1.41
CA GLY A 254 3.73 17.64 -1.90
C GLY A 254 3.74 17.11 -3.33
N TRP A 255 4.42 17.80 -4.26
CA TRP A 255 4.56 17.34 -5.64
C TRP A 255 5.44 16.11 -5.79
N SER A 256 6.38 15.88 -4.88
CA SER A 256 7.18 14.65 -4.84
C SER A 256 6.27 13.43 -4.63
N LEU A 257 5.42 13.45 -3.61
CA LEU A 257 4.43 12.38 -3.40
C LEU A 257 3.41 12.31 -4.54
N ALA A 258 3.04 13.45 -5.12
CA ALA A 258 2.13 13.48 -6.26
C ALA A 258 2.71 12.72 -7.46
N LEU A 259 3.97 13.03 -7.84
CA LEU A 259 4.66 12.36 -8.95
C LEU A 259 4.86 10.86 -8.67
N ILE A 260 5.18 10.48 -7.42
CA ILE A 260 5.21 9.07 -7.03
C ILE A 260 3.88 8.39 -7.36
N GLY A 261 2.75 8.99 -6.93
CA GLY A 261 1.41 8.48 -7.24
C GLY A 261 1.14 8.41 -8.74
N LEU A 262 1.46 9.45 -9.50
CA LEU A 262 1.22 9.51 -10.94
C LEU A 262 1.99 8.42 -11.71
N PHE A 263 3.31 8.35 -11.50
CA PHE A 263 4.18 7.43 -12.21
C PHE A 263 4.01 5.96 -11.75
N ASN A 264 3.48 5.73 -10.55
CA ASN A 264 3.15 4.40 -10.04
C ASN A 264 2.16 3.63 -10.92
N VAL A 265 1.22 4.34 -11.57
CA VAL A 265 0.28 3.71 -12.52
C VAL A 265 1.03 3.06 -13.67
N ALA A 266 1.95 3.80 -14.29
CA ALA A 266 2.76 3.30 -15.40
C ALA A 266 3.69 2.17 -14.93
N GLY A 267 4.38 2.36 -13.81
CA GLY A 267 5.29 1.36 -13.24
C GLY A 267 4.63 0.01 -13.00
N SER A 268 3.47 0.01 -12.32
CA SER A 268 2.71 -1.20 -11.99
C SER A 268 2.19 -1.91 -13.24
N PHE A 269 1.75 -1.18 -14.25
CA PHE A 269 1.29 -1.77 -15.50
C PHE A 269 2.45 -2.38 -16.29
N LEU A 270 3.56 -1.64 -16.44
CA LEU A 270 4.74 -2.11 -17.15
C LEU A 270 5.36 -3.34 -16.50
N SER A 271 5.39 -3.41 -15.16
CA SER A 271 5.89 -4.60 -14.45
C SER A 271 4.95 -5.81 -14.60
N GLY A 272 3.63 -5.59 -14.54
CA GLY A 272 2.64 -6.64 -14.79
C GLY A 272 2.76 -7.23 -16.20
N TRP A 273 2.85 -6.37 -17.21
CA TRP A 273 3.03 -6.78 -18.61
C TRP A 273 4.38 -7.49 -18.83
N SER A 274 5.48 -6.91 -18.33
CA SER A 274 6.80 -7.52 -18.48
C SER A 274 6.91 -8.89 -17.80
N GLY A 275 6.19 -9.12 -16.68
CA GLY A 275 6.11 -10.43 -16.03
C GLY A 275 5.35 -11.51 -16.79
N GLN A 276 4.65 -11.16 -17.88
CA GLN A 276 4.01 -12.11 -18.80
C GLN A 276 4.94 -12.53 -19.94
N VAL A 277 5.88 -11.66 -20.33
CA VAL A 277 6.76 -11.86 -21.48
C VAL A 277 8.18 -12.28 -21.06
N TYR A 278 8.65 -11.78 -19.92
CA TYR A 278 9.96 -12.05 -19.37
C TYR A 278 9.84 -12.82 -18.04
N SER A 279 10.94 -13.47 -17.64
CA SER A 279 11.01 -14.16 -16.35
C SER A 279 10.84 -13.16 -15.20
N LYS A 280 9.84 -13.41 -14.36
CA LYS A 280 9.38 -12.50 -13.31
C LYS A 280 10.49 -12.18 -12.31
N LYS A 281 11.35 -13.14 -11.98
CA LYS A 281 12.44 -12.95 -11.02
C LYS A 281 13.51 -11.98 -11.53
N TRP A 282 13.81 -11.99 -12.83
CA TRP A 282 14.81 -11.09 -13.42
C TRP A 282 14.29 -9.66 -13.45
N VAL A 283 13.03 -9.48 -13.85
CA VAL A 283 12.38 -8.16 -13.81
C VAL A 283 12.30 -7.65 -12.36
N LEU A 284 11.89 -8.50 -11.42
CA LEU A 284 11.76 -8.14 -10.00
C LEU A 284 13.12 -7.76 -9.38
N SER A 285 14.16 -8.55 -9.64
CA SER A 285 15.54 -8.26 -9.22
C SER A 285 16.03 -6.93 -9.82
N GLY A 286 15.77 -6.71 -11.12
CA GLY A 286 16.09 -5.47 -11.82
C GLY A 286 15.40 -4.23 -11.22
N ILE A 287 14.14 -4.35 -10.79
CA ILE A 287 13.42 -3.26 -10.12
C ILE A 287 14.08 -2.89 -8.78
N TYR A 288 14.45 -3.87 -7.95
CA TYR A 288 15.17 -3.59 -6.69
C TYR A 288 16.54 -2.97 -6.94
N PHE A 289 17.24 -3.42 -7.99
CA PHE A 289 18.52 -2.84 -8.37
C PHE A 289 18.35 -1.40 -8.83
N ALA A 290 17.36 -1.13 -9.66
CA ALA A 290 17.02 0.21 -10.12
C ALA A 290 16.65 1.15 -8.95
N ARG A 291 15.95 0.65 -7.92
CA ARG A 291 15.70 1.43 -6.69
C ARG A 291 16.99 1.80 -5.97
N ALA A 292 17.90 0.84 -5.78
CA ALA A 292 19.18 1.09 -5.14
C ALA A 292 20.02 2.12 -5.92
N VAL A 293 20.05 2.01 -7.25
CA VAL A 293 20.70 2.99 -8.13
C VAL A 293 20.04 4.36 -8.02
N ALA A 294 18.71 4.45 -8.09
CA ALA A 294 17.98 5.71 -8.01
C ALA A 294 18.22 6.43 -6.67
N ILE A 295 18.18 5.69 -5.55
CA ILE A 295 18.46 6.22 -4.21
C ILE A 295 19.92 6.67 -4.10
N THR A 296 20.87 5.87 -4.62
CA THR A 296 22.29 6.24 -4.61
C THR A 296 22.53 7.51 -5.43
N ALA A 297 21.97 7.58 -6.64
CA ALA A 297 22.07 8.76 -7.51
C ALA A 297 21.47 10.00 -6.85
N PHE A 298 20.32 9.88 -6.19
CA PHE A 298 19.68 10.96 -5.45
C PHE A 298 20.58 11.55 -4.35
N MET A 299 21.37 10.71 -3.68
CA MET A 299 22.29 11.18 -2.65
C MET A 299 23.59 11.80 -3.17
N LEU A 300 24.03 11.38 -4.36
CA LEU A 300 25.31 11.84 -4.92
C LEU A 300 25.16 13.09 -5.80
N VAL A 301 23.96 13.34 -6.33
CA VAL A 301 23.66 14.50 -7.17
C VAL A 301 23.30 15.71 -6.28
N PRO A 302 23.64 16.96 -6.68
CA PRO A 302 23.24 18.15 -5.95
C PRO A 302 21.73 18.23 -5.72
N VAL A 303 21.35 18.51 -4.47
CA VAL A 303 19.95 18.63 -4.05
C VAL A 303 19.35 19.90 -4.64
N THR A 304 18.61 19.70 -5.73
CA THR A 304 17.86 20.72 -6.47
C THR A 304 16.40 20.30 -6.60
N GLU A 305 15.50 21.26 -6.86
CA GLU A 305 14.09 20.98 -7.12
C GLU A 305 13.93 19.90 -8.20
N PHE A 306 14.66 20.05 -9.32
CA PHE A 306 14.66 19.09 -10.40
C PHE A 306 15.09 17.69 -9.93
N SER A 307 16.19 17.58 -9.18
CA SER A 307 16.69 16.28 -8.71
C SER A 307 15.68 15.54 -7.82
N ILE A 308 14.96 16.26 -6.96
CA ILE A 308 13.94 15.69 -6.07
C ILE A 308 12.71 15.22 -6.85
N LEU A 309 12.22 16.04 -7.77
CA LEU A 309 11.05 15.69 -8.59
C LEU A 309 11.40 14.55 -9.57
N ALA A 310 12.60 14.54 -10.15
CA ALA A 310 13.08 13.46 -11.00
C ALA A 310 13.23 12.16 -10.21
N PHE A 311 13.84 12.20 -9.01
CA PHE A 311 13.89 11.06 -8.10
C PHE A 311 12.49 10.53 -7.78
N SER A 312 11.55 11.42 -7.49
CA SER A 312 10.16 11.07 -7.17
C SER A 312 9.44 10.39 -8.34
N ALA A 313 9.63 10.88 -9.57
CA ALA A 313 9.08 10.25 -10.77
C ALA A 313 9.67 8.86 -11.01
N VAL A 314 11.00 8.71 -10.88
CA VAL A 314 11.69 7.41 -11.03
C VAL A 314 11.24 6.43 -9.94
N MET A 315 11.21 6.88 -8.68
CA MET A 315 10.71 6.05 -7.59
C MET A 315 9.23 5.69 -7.77
N GLY A 316 8.42 6.60 -8.32
CA GLY A 316 7.04 6.34 -8.73
C GLY A 316 6.95 5.17 -9.71
N LEU A 317 7.74 5.19 -10.79
CA LEU A 317 7.83 4.06 -11.74
C LEU A 317 8.27 2.74 -11.11
N LEU A 318 8.93 2.78 -9.96
CA LEU A 318 9.40 1.60 -9.23
C LEU A 318 8.54 1.28 -8.00
N TRP A 319 7.47 2.06 -7.72
CA TRP A 319 6.81 2.12 -6.41
C TRP A 319 6.03 0.86 -6.06
N LEU A 320 4.96 0.54 -6.79
CA LEU A 320 4.23 -0.73 -6.67
C LEU A 320 4.59 -1.74 -7.76
N SER A 321 5.61 -1.46 -8.56
CA SER A 321 6.06 -2.30 -9.68
C SER A 321 6.49 -3.70 -9.24
N THR A 322 6.89 -3.88 -7.98
CA THR A 322 7.22 -5.19 -7.41
C THR A 322 5.99 -6.05 -7.14
N VAL A 323 4.80 -5.46 -6.98
CA VAL A 323 3.58 -6.15 -6.52
C VAL A 323 3.10 -7.20 -7.54
N PRO A 324 2.88 -6.87 -8.84
CA PRO A 324 2.38 -7.85 -9.80
C PRO A 324 3.32 -9.05 -9.97
N LEU A 325 4.63 -8.78 -9.98
CA LEU A 325 5.67 -9.81 -10.13
C LEU A 325 5.76 -10.71 -8.91
N THR A 326 5.71 -10.13 -7.71
CA THR A 326 5.74 -10.88 -6.44
C THR A 326 4.51 -11.78 -6.33
N MET A 327 3.31 -11.23 -6.55
CA MET A 327 2.06 -12.01 -6.47
C MET A 327 2.01 -13.09 -7.56
N GLY A 328 2.47 -12.78 -8.77
CA GLY A 328 2.61 -13.77 -9.84
C GLY A 328 3.57 -14.90 -9.51
N LEU A 329 4.71 -14.60 -8.86
CA LEU A 329 5.67 -15.62 -8.40
C LEU A 329 5.12 -16.46 -7.25
N VAL A 330 4.38 -15.88 -6.31
CA VAL A 330 3.70 -16.67 -5.26
C VAL A 330 2.71 -17.64 -5.88
N ALA A 331 1.85 -17.18 -6.80
CA ALA A 331 0.90 -18.04 -7.51
C ALA A 331 1.59 -19.16 -8.31
N GLN A 332 2.65 -18.82 -9.04
CA GLN A 332 3.36 -19.75 -9.90
C GLN A 332 4.19 -20.79 -9.13
N THR A 333 4.75 -20.43 -7.98
CA THR A 333 5.63 -21.32 -7.20
C THR A 333 4.90 -22.07 -6.09
N GLN A 334 3.86 -21.49 -5.50
CA GLN A 334 3.19 -22.08 -4.34
C GLN A 334 1.83 -22.72 -4.64
N GLY A 335 1.28 -22.49 -5.84
CA GLY A 335 -0.03 -23.00 -6.22
C GLY A 335 -1.16 -22.00 -5.97
N LEU A 336 -2.39 -22.41 -6.26
CA LEU A 336 -3.56 -21.54 -6.25
C LEU A 336 -4.47 -21.79 -5.05
N LYS A 337 -4.46 -23.00 -4.46
CA LYS A 337 -5.38 -23.35 -3.35
C LYS A 337 -5.19 -22.46 -2.13
N PHE A 338 -3.94 -22.16 -1.76
CA PHE A 338 -3.61 -21.30 -0.61
C PHE A 338 -3.04 -19.94 -1.00
N LEU A 339 -3.18 -19.52 -2.27
CA LEU A 339 -2.58 -18.28 -2.79
C LEU A 339 -2.92 -17.05 -1.95
N SER A 340 -4.19 -16.83 -1.61
CA SER A 340 -4.62 -15.66 -0.83
C SER A 340 -3.94 -15.59 0.55
N THR A 341 -3.77 -16.73 1.21
CA THR A 341 -3.08 -16.82 2.51
C THR A 341 -1.61 -16.49 2.35
N LEU A 342 -0.94 -17.15 1.41
CA LEU A 342 0.51 -17.00 1.23
C LEU A 342 0.89 -15.61 0.73
N ALA A 343 0.07 -15.03 -0.16
CA ALA A 343 0.16 -13.63 -0.58
C ALA A 343 -0.06 -12.67 0.60
N GLY A 344 -1.05 -12.96 1.46
CA GLY A 344 -1.31 -12.19 2.68
C GLY A 344 -0.13 -12.18 3.66
N LEU A 345 0.56 -13.31 3.84
CA LEU A 345 1.75 -13.40 4.69
C LEU A 345 2.95 -12.66 4.08
N VAL A 346 3.15 -12.76 2.76
CA VAL A 346 4.14 -11.94 2.05
C VAL A 346 3.83 -10.46 2.22
N PHE A 347 2.56 -10.06 2.13
CA PHE A 347 2.14 -8.69 2.39
C PHE A 347 2.35 -8.26 3.85
N LEU A 348 2.14 -9.14 4.83
CA LEU A 348 2.46 -8.85 6.23
C LEU A 348 3.96 -8.61 6.43
N SER A 349 4.83 -9.38 5.75
CA SER A 349 6.28 -9.13 5.72
C SER A 349 6.60 -7.73 5.18
N HIS A 350 5.95 -7.35 4.07
CA HIS A 350 6.03 -5.99 3.54
C HIS A 350 5.63 -4.95 4.58
N GLN A 351 4.52 -5.12 5.28
CA GLN A 351 4.10 -4.15 6.30
C GLN A 351 5.00 -4.12 7.53
N THR A 352 5.68 -5.22 7.84
CA THR A 352 6.73 -5.23 8.86
C THR A 352 7.94 -4.39 8.42
N GLY A 353 8.33 -4.49 7.15
CA GLY A 353 9.31 -3.58 6.55
C GLY A 353 8.85 -2.13 6.55
N SER A 354 7.59 -1.88 6.19
CA SER A 354 6.98 -0.54 6.22
C SER A 354 7.00 0.07 7.63
N PHE A 355 6.67 -0.73 8.65
CA PHE A 355 6.74 -0.31 10.05
C PHE A 355 8.14 0.20 10.40
N LEU A 356 9.17 -0.59 10.07
CA LEU A 356 10.56 -0.22 10.36
C LEU A 356 11.03 0.98 9.54
N GLY A 357 10.65 1.06 8.26
CA GLY A 357 11.01 2.19 7.39
C GLY A 357 10.44 3.53 7.88
N ALA A 358 9.19 3.53 8.33
CA ALA A 358 8.56 4.73 8.91
C ALA A 358 9.13 5.04 10.31
N TRP A 359 9.13 4.08 11.24
CA TRP A 359 9.54 4.36 12.62
C TRP A 359 11.03 4.72 12.73
N LEU A 360 11.92 3.90 12.15
CA LEU A 360 13.37 4.15 12.23
C LEU A 360 13.78 5.46 11.56
N GLY A 361 13.05 5.90 10.53
CA GLY A 361 13.26 7.20 9.91
C GLY A 361 13.12 8.35 10.91
N GLY A 362 12.03 8.36 11.68
CA GLY A 362 11.82 9.35 12.73
C GLY A 362 12.83 9.23 13.87
N ARG A 363 13.06 8.01 14.37
CA ARG A 363 14.01 7.76 15.47
C ARG A 363 15.43 8.19 15.13
N ILE A 364 15.93 7.83 13.96
CA ILE A 364 17.30 8.17 13.52
C ILE A 364 17.42 9.67 13.31
N TYR A 365 16.41 10.33 12.75
CA TYR A 365 16.41 11.77 12.61
C TYR A 365 16.43 12.46 13.97
N ASP A 366 15.60 12.04 14.94
CA ASP A 366 15.59 12.68 16.26
C ASP A 366 16.94 12.55 16.98
N LEU A 367 17.66 11.45 16.77
CA LEU A 367 19.00 11.22 17.33
C LEU A 367 20.11 12.01 16.62
N ASN A 368 20.07 12.07 15.28
CA ASN A 368 21.20 12.55 14.47
C ASN A 368 20.95 13.88 13.76
N GLN A 369 19.68 14.31 13.69
CA GLN A 369 19.17 15.41 12.85
C GLN A 369 19.52 15.25 11.36
N ASP A 370 19.63 13.99 10.91
CA ASP A 370 20.03 13.64 9.55
C ASP A 370 19.41 12.30 9.12
N TYR A 371 19.01 12.21 7.84
CA TYR A 371 18.48 11.00 7.20
C TYR A 371 19.54 10.17 6.47
N THR A 372 20.78 10.64 6.33
CA THR A 372 21.84 9.94 5.58
C THR A 372 21.99 8.45 5.97
N PRO A 373 21.96 8.05 7.27
CA PRO A 373 22.02 6.63 7.62
C PRO A 373 20.85 5.82 7.09
N MET A 374 19.65 6.41 7.04
CA MET A 374 18.44 5.76 6.50
C MET A 374 18.53 5.56 4.99
N TRP A 375 19.04 6.55 4.26
CA TRP A 375 19.23 6.42 2.83
C TRP A 375 20.26 5.35 2.46
N TRP A 376 21.41 5.30 3.14
CA TRP A 376 22.39 4.23 2.92
C TRP A 376 21.86 2.85 3.33
N THR A 377 21.07 2.77 4.41
CA THR A 377 20.36 1.54 4.77
C THR A 377 19.40 1.11 3.68
N ALA A 378 18.65 2.05 3.08
CA ALA A 378 17.77 1.77 1.94
C ALA A 378 18.56 1.25 0.73
N VAL A 379 19.72 1.83 0.40
CA VAL A 379 20.59 1.31 -0.69
C VAL A 379 21.03 -0.12 -0.40
N ALA A 380 21.56 -0.38 0.80
CA ALA A 380 22.05 -1.70 1.20
C ALA A 380 20.93 -2.76 1.15
N LEU A 381 19.75 -2.43 1.66
CA LEU A 381 18.57 -3.32 1.59
C LEU A 381 18.12 -3.54 0.14
N GLY A 382 18.16 -2.51 -0.71
CA GLY A 382 17.83 -2.62 -2.13
C GLY A 382 18.75 -3.61 -2.86
N LEU A 383 20.06 -3.50 -2.67
CA LEU A 383 21.05 -4.43 -3.23
C LEU A 383 20.87 -5.85 -2.65
N LEU A 384 20.60 -5.97 -1.36
CA LEU A 384 20.28 -7.26 -0.74
C LEU A 384 19.04 -7.88 -1.40
N ALA A 385 17.96 -7.12 -1.59
CA ALA A 385 16.75 -7.59 -2.25
C ALA A 385 17.03 -8.01 -3.70
N THR A 386 17.84 -7.28 -4.46
CA THR A 386 18.30 -7.70 -5.79
C THR A 386 18.89 -9.10 -5.74
N LEU A 387 19.86 -9.33 -4.85
CA LEU A 387 20.54 -10.62 -4.71
C LEU A 387 19.59 -11.73 -4.23
N LEU A 388 18.67 -11.42 -3.31
CA LEU A 388 17.70 -12.38 -2.76
C LEU A 388 16.74 -12.93 -3.83
N HIS A 389 16.41 -12.17 -4.88
CA HIS A 389 15.47 -12.63 -5.91
C HIS A 389 16.13 -13.44 -7.03
N LEU A 390 17.45 -13.34 -7.24
CA LEU A 390 18.18 -14.12 -8.25
C LEU A 390 18.01 -15.66 -8.14
N PRO A 391 18.12 -16.27 -6.94
CA PRO A 391 18.02 -17.72 -6.78
C PRO A 391 16.58 -18.27 -6.86
N ILE A 392 15.56 -17.41 -6.99
CA ILE A 392 14.16 -17.85 -7.10
C ILE A 392 14.03 -18.80 -8.30
N ARG A 393 13.32 -19.92 -8.08
CA ARG A 393 12.92 -20.85 -9.13
C ARG A 393 11.49 -20.53 -9.52
N GLU A 394 11.25 -20.35 -10.81
CA GLU A 394 9.90 -20.06 -11.34
C GLU A 394 9.10 -21.34 -11.68
N SER A 395 9.66 -22.51 -11.39
CA SER A 395 8.92 -23.77 -11.48
C SER A 395 8.00 -23.96 -10.28
N PRO A 396 6.92 -24.75 -10.41
CA PRO A 396 6.10 -25.18 -9.27
C PRO A 396 6.97 -25.75 -8.14
N GLY A 397 6.76 -25.24 -6.93
CA GLY A 397 7.41 -25.70 -5.72
C GLY A 397 6.70 -26.90 -5.09
N PRO A 398 7.18 -27.41 -3.95
CA PRO A 398 6.63 -28.62 -3.32
C PRO A 398 5.13 -28.53 -3.00
N LEU A 399 4.65 -27.34 -2.60
CA LEU A 399 3.23 -27.13 -2.29
C LEU A 399 2.38 -27.16 -3.55
N ALA A 400 2.78 -26.44 -4.60
CA ALA A 400 2.07 -26.43 -5.88
C ALA A 400 1.96 -27.84 -6.48
N LEU A 401 3.05 -28.62 -6.43
CA LEU A 401 3.06 -30.01 -6.91
C LEU A 401 2.13 -30.92 -6.09
N ALA A 402 1.99 -30.68 -4.79
CA ALA A 402 1.08 -31.43 -3.93
C ALA A 402 -0.40 -31.04 -4.11
N GLU A 403 -0.70 -29.90 -4.74
CA GLU A 403 -2.06 -29.53 -5.14
C GLU A 403 -2.51 -30.24 -6.42
N GLU A 404 -1.56 -30.63 -7.28
CA GLU A 404 -1.81 -31.30 -8.56
C GLU A 404 -1.91 -32.84 -8.43
N SER A 405 -1.35 -33.41 -7.35
CA SER A 405 -1.41 -34.84 -7.01
C SER A 405 -2.66 -35.19 -6.21
#